data_AF-A0A9P0AW42-F1
#
_entry.id   AF-A0A9P0AW42-F1
#
_cell.length_a   1.000
_cell.length_b   1.000
_cell.length_c   1.000
_cell.angle_alpha   90.00
_cell.angle_beta   90.00
_cell.angle_gamma   90.00
#
_symmetry.space_group_name_H-M   'P 1'
#
loop_
_entity.id
_entity.type
_entity.pdbx_description
1 polymer ?
#
loop_
_entity_poly.entity_id
_entity_poly.type
_entity_poly.pdbx_seq_one_letter_code
_entity_poly.pdbx_strand_id
1 'polypeptide(L)' 'MSQKLTGYDSHSEGPGFVGIRFCQECNNMLYPKEDKENKILLYACRNCDYKQHADSKCIYVNKIMHEIE' A
#
# COMPACT_ATOMS: atom_id res chain seq x y z
N MET A 1 -8.80 -9.36 20.67
CA MET A 1 -9.29 -7.98 20.87
C MET A 1 -8.64 -7.11 19.81
N SER A 2 -9.44 -6.75 18.80
CA SER A 2 -9.01 -6.03 17.61
C SER A 2 -8.57 -4.62 17.95
N GLN A 3 -7.27 -4.34 17.88
CA GLN A 3 -6.80 -2.96 17.86
C GLN A 3 -6.85 -2.44 16.43
N LYS A 4 -7.96 -1.76 16.11
CA LYS A 4 -8.03 -0.79 15.02
C LYS A 4 -7.05 0.35 15.37
N LEU A 5 -5.92 0.44 14.67
CA LEU A 5 -5.15 1.68 14.63
C LEU A 5 -5.88 2.65 13.70
N THR A 6 -6.81 3.42 14.25
CA THR A 6 -7.38 4.60 13.60
C THR A 6 -6.74 5.84 14.22
N GLY A 7 -6.10 6.67 13.40
CA GLY A 7 -5.84 8.08 13.73
C GLY A 7 -4.36 8.48 13.77
N TYR A 8 -3.78 8.75 12.60
CA TYR A 8 -2.83 9.87 12.45
C TYR A 8 -3.45 10.82 11.43
N ASP A 9 -4.50 11.52 11.85
CA ASP A 9 -4.98 12.71 11.16
C ASP A 9 -4.04 13.85 11.52
N SER A 10 -3.10 14.12 10.63
CA SER A 10 -2.39 15.39 10.58
C SER A 10 -2.61 15.91 9.16
N HIS A 11 -3.50 16.89 9.05
CA HIS A 11 -3.81 17.62 7.83
C HIS A 11 -2.55 17.86 7.01
N SER A 12 -2.34 17.01 6.02
CA SER A 12 -1.30 17.11 5.01
C SER A 12 -1.99 16.67 3.74
N GLU A 13 -1.95 17.50 2.70
CA GLU A 13 -2.71 17.37 1.45
C GLU A 13 -2.31 16.14 0.58
N GLY A 14 -1.80 15.08 1.20
CA GLY A 14 -1.31 13.88 0.55
C GLY A 14 -2.19 12.65 0.79
N PRO A 15 -2.01 11.60 -0.02
CA PRO A 15 -2.61 10.29 0.24
C PRO A 15 -2.21 9.79 1.63
N GLY A 16 -3.08 9.00 2.27
CA GLY A 16 -2.78 8.30 3.52
C GLY A 16 -1.56 7.37 3.41
N PHE A 17 -1.24 6.67 4.50
CA PHE A 17 -0.07 5.78 4.56
C PHE A 17 -0.08 4.71 3.45
N VAL A 18 0.96 4.72 2.62
CA VAL A 18 1.25 3.65 1.65
C VAL A 18 2.33 2.75 2.23
N GLY A 19 1.91 1.66 2.85
CA GLY A 19 2.79 0.73 3.56
C GLY A 19 3.23 -0.48 2.73
N ILE A 20 4.37 -1.06 3.13
CA ILE A 20 4.84 -2.37 2.67
C ILE A 20 3.85 -3.44 3.15
N ARG A 21 3.47 -4.35 2.26
CA ARG A 21 2.57 -5.48 2.56
C ARG A 21 3.29 -6.81 2.36
N PHE A 22 2.97 -7.80 3.19
CA PHE A 22 3.55 -9.14 3.13
C PHE A 22 2.52 -10.18 2.70
N CYS A 23 3.00 -11.19 1.97
CA CYS A 23 2.24 -12.34 1.53
C CYS A 23 1.81 -13.21 2.73
N GLN A 24 0.53 -13.59 2.79
CA GLN A 24 0.01 -14.42 3.87
C GLN A 24 0.47 -15.89 3.79
N GLU A 25 0.96 -16.34 2.62
CA GLU A 25 1.39 -17.72 2.41
C GLU A 25 2.88 -17.92 2.72
N CYS A 26 3.75 -17.03 2.24
CA CYS A 26 5.21 -17.21 2.30
C CYS A 26 5.96 -16.04 2.94
N ASN A 27 5.25 -15.05 3.50
CA ASN A 27 5.81 -13.88 4.20
C ASN A 27 6.83 -13.05 3.39
N ASN A 28 6.80 -13.15 2.06
CA ASN A 28 7.59 -12.30 1.16
C ASN A 28 6.83 -11.00 0.84
N MET A 29 7.57 -9.97 0.44
CA MET A 29 6.99 -8.66 0.07
C MET A 29 6.05 -8.80 -1.14
N LEU A 30 4.88 -8.15 -1.06
CA LEU A 30 3.94 -8.04 -2.18
C LEU A 30 4.28 -6.85 -3.06
N TYR A 31 4.12 -7.05 -4.37
CA TYR A 31 4.39 -6.04 -5.38
C TYR A 31 3.10 -5.58 -6.06
N PRO A 32 2.96 -4.28 -6.37
CA PRO A 32 1.88 -3.76 -7.20
C PRO A 32 1.82 -4.46 -8.56
N LYS A 33 0.63 -4.87 -8.98
CA LYS A 33 0.35 -5.53 -10.27
C LYS A 33 -0.99 -5.07 -10.80
N GLU A 34 -1.04 -4.70 -12.08
CA GLU A 34 -2.28 -4.38 -12.78
C GLU A 34 -3.02 -5.66 -13.19
N ASP A 35 -4.32 -5.72 -12.91
CA ASP A 35 -5.26 -6.60 -13.63
C ASP A 35 -5.88 -5.80 -14.78
N LYS A 36 -5.44 -6.11 -16.00
CA LYS A 36 -5.78 -5.35 -17.22
C LYS A 36 -7.25 -5.51 -17.63
N GLU A 37 -7.85 -6.66 -17.34
CA GLU A 37 -9.22 -6.96 -17.74
C GLU A 37 -10.20 -6.16 -16.89
N ASN A 38 -10.01 -6.22 -15.57
CA ASN A 38 -10.87 -5.55 -14.61
C ASN A 38 -10.46 -4.09 -14.34
N LYS A 39 -9.28 -3.67 -14.84
CA LYS A 39 -8.69 -2.34 -14.60
C LYS A 39 -8.55 -2.01 -13.12
N ILE A 40 -8.12 -3.00 -12.34
CA ILE A 40 -7.91 -2.89 -10.90
C ILE A 40 -6.44 -3.09 -10.54
N LEU A 41 -6.05 -2.50 -9.41
CA LEU A 41 -4.74 -2.67 -8.83
C LEU A 41 -4.75 -3.83 -7.83
N LEU A 42 -3.79 -4.73 -7.96
CA LEU A 42 -3.54 -5.85 -7.06
C LEU A 42 -2.16 -5.71 -6.41
N TYR A 43 -2.01 -6.34 -5.25
CA TYR A 43 -0.72 -6.66 -4.64
C TYR A 43 -0.49 -8.16 -4.80
N ALA A 44 0.57 -8.56 -5.50
CA ALA A 44 0.89 -9.95 -5.82
C ALA A 44 2.26 -10.36 -5.29
N CYS A 45 2.37 -11.59 -4.81
CA CYS A 45 3.66 -12.18 -4.47
C CYS A 45 4.43 -12.56 -5.75
N ARG A 46 5.77 -12.57 -5.68
CA ARG A 46 6.63 -13.07 -6.76
C ARG A 46 7.00 -14.55 -6.60
N ASN A 47 6.85 -15.10 -5.40
CA ASN A 47 7.33 -16.43 -5.03
C ASN A 47 6.20 -17.47 -4.92
N CYS A 48 4.93 -17.04 -5.03
CA CYS A 48 3.73 -17.90 -4.99
C CYS A 48 2.58 -17.17 -5.70
N ASP A 49 1.41 -17.81 -5.80
CA ASP A 49 0.25 -17.30 -6.54
C ASP A 49 -0.65 -16.34 -5.74
N TYR A 50 -0.31 -16.10 -4.46
CA TYR A 50 -1.06 -15.19 -3.61
C TYR A 50 -1.14 -13.76 -4.21
N LYS A 51 -2.37 -13.24 -4.24
CA LYS A 51 -2.70 -11.90 -4.70
C LYS A 51 -3.87 -11.34 -3.89
N GLN A 52 -3.90 -10.01 -3.72
CA GLN A 52 -4.98 -9.31 -3.02
C GLN A 52 -5.29 -7.97 -3.68
N HIS A 53 -6.50 -7.46 -3.48
CA HIS A 53 -6.90 -6.14 -3.97
C HIS A 53 -6.18 -5.02 -3.21
N ALA A 54 -5.86 -3.93 -3.91
CA ALA A 54 -5.35 -2.72 -3.27
C ALA A 54 -6.50 -1.84 -2.75
N ASP A 55 -6.39 -1.40 -1.49
CA ASP A 55 -7.35 -0.50 -0.86
C ASP A 55 -7.26 0.94 -1.39
N SER A 56 -6.10 1.30 -1.93
CA SER A 56 -5.79 2.61 -2.51
C SER A 56 -5.04 2.43 -3.82
N LYS A 57 -5.27 3.37 -4.75
CA LYS A 57 -4.55 3.44 -6.03
C LYS A 57 -3.14 4.05 -5.88
N CYS A 58 -2.83 4.62 -4.71
CA CYS A 58 -1.52 5.21 -4.44
C CYS A 58 -0.49 4.13 -4.08
N ILE A 59 0.58 4.04 -4.88
CA ILE A 59 1.65 3.02 -4.73
C ILE A 59 2.90 3.56 -4.04
N TYR A 60 3.12 4.86 -4.12
CA TYR A 60 4.29 5.51 -3.55
C TYR A 60 3.98 6.98 -3.27
N VAL A 61 4.46 7.46 -2.14
CA VAL A 61 4.42 8.87 -1.77
C VAL A 61 5.83 9.26 -1.33
N ASN A 62 6.37 10.30 -1.95
CA ASN A 62 7.58 10.96 -1.47
C ASN A 62 7.19 12.27 -0.80
N LYS A 63 7.24 12.34 0.53
CA LYS A 63 6.98 13.58 1.27
C LYS A 63 8.30 14.33 1.42
N ILE A 64 8.52 15.31 0.54
CA ILE A 64 9.67 16.20 0.64
C ILE A 64 9.38 17.25 1.73
N MET A 65 10.23 17.31 2.75
CA MET A 65 10.18 18.38 3.74
C MET A 65 10.99 19.57 3.20
N HIS A 66 10.34 20.72 3.04
CA HIS A 66 11.03 21.97 2.77
C HIS A 66 11.33 22.65 4.11
N GLU A 67 12.58 22.57 4.56
CA GLU A 67 13.10 23.50 5.55
C GLU A 67 13.46 24.79 4.80
N ILE A 68 12.79 25.88 5.15
CA ILE A 68 13.13 27.22 4.66
C ILE A 68 14.04 27.82 5.75
N GLU A 69 15.31 28.05 5.41
CA GLU A 69 16.20 28.94 6.18
C GLU A 69 15.84 30.42 5.92
#